data_AF-A0A1A8QSM9-F1
#
_entry.id   AF-A0A1A8QSM9-F1
#
_cell.length_a   1.000
_cell.length_b   1.000
_cell.length_c   1.000
_cell.angle_alpha   90.00
_cell.angle_beta   90.00
_cell.angle_gamma   90.00
#
_symmetry.space_group_name_H-M   'P 1'
#
loop_
_entity.id
_entity.type
_entity.pdbx_description
1 polymer ?
#
loop_
_entity_poly.entity_id
_entity_poly.type
_entity_poly.pdbx_seq_one_letter_code
_entity_poly.pdbx_strand_id
1 'polypeptide(L)'
;MADGDALIAGDQAEDGGLSLLLDYRRRTQLYCMNGGYHLQILPDGTVQGQREDRDVHTVLKLRAVDRGVVVIQGTETERYLAMSEEGRLYGSRAVTDECYFLEKLEENHYNTYQSQKYQDNQWYVALKKNGKPKLGPRTHIGQKAIFFLPRQMDSSQD
;
A
#
# COMPACT_ATOMS: atom_id res chain seq x y z
N MET A 1 -20.14 11.62 -54.29
CA MET A 1 -18.81 12.27 -54.18
C MET A 1 -19.02 13.43 -53.23
N ALA A 2 -18.88 13.16 -51.93
CA ALA A 2 -17.63 13.31 -51.16
C ALA A 2 -17.40 14.78 -50.78
N ASP A 3 -17.18 15.21 -49.55
CA ASP A 3 -17.18 14.60 -48.21
C ASP A 3 -17.43 15.75 -47.23
N GLY A 4 -18.07 15.45 -46.10
CA GLY A 4 -18.18 16.37 -44.97
C GLY A 4 -17.02 16.12 -44.00
N ASP A 5 -16.26 17.17 -43.71
CA ASP A 5 -15.19 17.24 -42.71
C ASP A 5 -15.22 18.69 -42.16
N ALA A 6 -15.09 19.02 -40.88
CA ALA A 6 -14.56 18.30 -39.74
C ALA A 6 -15.23 18.81 -38.45
N LEU A 7 -15.48 17.89 -37.51
CA LEU A 7 -15.65 18.21 -36.09
C LEU A 7 -14.25 18.17 -35.47
N ILE A 8 -13.77 19.30 -34.94
CA ILE A 8 -12.67 19.32 -33.98
C ILE A 8 -13.24 19.81 -32.65
N ALA A 9 -13.76 18.88 -31.85
CA ALA A 9 -13.88 19.07 -30.42
C ALA A 9 -12.72 18.27 -29.81
N GLY A 10 -11.70 18.97 -29.32
CA GLY A 10 -10.59 18.36 -28.61
C GLY A 10 -11.08 17.73 -27.32
N ASP A 11 -10.91 16.42 -27.20
CA ASP A 11 -11.04 15.70 -25.94
C ASP A 11 -9.63 15.48 -25.40
N GLN A 12 -9.19 16.39 -24.51
CA GLN A 12 -8.02 16.15 -23.67
C GLN A 12 -8.48 15.33 -22.47
N ALA A 13 -8.38 14.02 -22.57
CA ALA A 13 -8.46 13.13 -21.42
C ALA A 13 -7.10 13.08 -20.72
N GLU A 14 -7.09 13.36 -19.42
CA GLU A 14 -5.91 13.43 -18.58
C GLU A 14 -5.23 12.05 -18.40
N ASP A 15 -3.97 11.95 -18.85
CA ASP A 15 -3.09 10.76 -18.81
C ASP A 15 -2.69 10.31 -17.38
N GLY A 16 -3.07 11.06 -16.34
CA GLY A 16 -2.67 10.79 -14.95
C GLY A 16 -3.26 9.51 -14.32
N GLY A 17 -4.41 9.03 -14.82
CA GLY A 17 -5.10 7.86 -14.26
C GLY A 17 -4.49 6.52 -14.68
N LEU A 18 -3.92 6.44 -15.89
CA LEU A 18 -3.32 5.22 -16.42
C LEU A 18 -1.95 4.96 -15.80
N SER A 19 -1.17 6.02 -15.59
CA SER A 19 0.13 5.98 -14.89
C SER A 19 0.03 5.35 -13.49
N LEU A 20 -0.92 5.82 -12.66
CA LEU A 20 -1.16 5.27 -11.33
C LEU A 20 -1.57 3.79 -11.37
N LEU A 21 -2.47 3.39 -12.28
CA LEU A 21 -2.89 1.99 -12.42
C LEU A 21 -1.76 1.06 -12.88
N LEU A 22 -0.82 1.56 -13.70
CA LEU A 22 0.39 0.85 -14.10
C LEU A 22 1.42 0.74 -12.96
N ASP A 23 1.49 1.74 -12.08
CA ASP A 23 2.37 1.71 -10.90
C ASP A 23 1.96 0.65 -9.87
N TYR A 24 0.66 0.40 -9.69
CA TYR A 24 0.14 -0.67 -8.82
C TYR A 24 0.47 -2.09 -9.31
N ARG A 25 0.91 -2.27 -10.56
CA ARG A 25 1.42 -3.56 -11.04
C ARG A 25 2.88 -3.82 -10.67
N ARG A 26 3.60 -2.78 -10.24
CA ARG A 26 5.03 -2.86 -9.95
C ARG A 26 5.28 -3.48 -8.58
N ARG A 27 6.43 -4.13 -8.45
CA ARG A 27 6.93 -4.62 -7.17
C ARG A 27 7.33 -3.41 -6.34
N THR A 28 6.82 -3.32 -5.11
CA THR A 28 6.97 -2.16 -4.25
C THR A 28 7.39 -2.60 -2.86
N GLN A 29 8.27 -1.84 -2.21
CA GLN A 29 8.52 -1.95 -0.78
C GLN A 29 7.86 -0.76 -0.07
N LEU A 30 7.22 -1.01 1.07
CA LEU A 30 6.65 0.06 1.90
C LEU A 30 7.63 0.42 3.03
N TYR A 31 8.39 1.49 2.83
CA TYR A 31 9.39 1.96 3.79
C TYR A 31 8.77 2.87 4.86
N CYS A 32 8.72 2.40 6.10
CA CYS A 32 8.18 3.18 7.21
C CYS A 32 9.16 4.29 7.64
N MET A 33 8.67 5.53 7.70
CA MET A 33 9.43 6.69 8.19
C MET A 33 9.95 6.49 9.62
N ASN A 34 9.23 5.71 10.44
CA ASN A 34 9.55 5.51 11.83
C ASN A 34 10.58 4.40 12.04
N GLY A 35 11.84 4.79 12.09
CA GLY A 35 12.96 3.89 12.36
C GLY A 35 13.51 3.21 11.11
N GLY A 36 12.92 3.39 9.94
CA GLY A 36 13.47 2.95 8.66
C GLY A 36 13.42 1.43 8.48
N TYR A 37 12.21 0.89 8.40
CA TYR A 37 11.95 -0.53 8.14
C TYR A 37 11.00 -0.67 6.96
N HIS A 38 11.19 -1.71 6.16
CA HIS A 38 10.23 -2.15 5.16
C HIS A 38 9.18 -3.04 5.81
N LEU A 39 7.91 -2.84 5.47
CA LEU A 39 6.85 -3.75 5.87
C LEU A 39 7.11 -5.15 5.28
N GLN A 40 7.08 -6.16 6.13
CA GLN A 40 7.35 -7.56 5.80
C GLN A 40 6.15 -8.42 6.18
N ILE A 41 5.77 -9.33 5.28
CA ILE A 41 4.74 -10.34 5.53
C ILE A 41 5.38 -11.72 5.41
N LEU A 42 5.49 -12.44 6.52
CA LEU A 42 6.16 -13.75 6.59
C LEU A 42 5.22 -14.91 6.18
N PRO A 43 5.77 -16.10 5.83
CA PRO A 43 4.99 -17.25 5.38
C PRO A 43 3.99 -17.79 6.42
N ASP A 44 4.23 -17.55 7.70
CA ASP A 44 3.33 -17.90 8.81
C ASP A 44 2.16 -16.90 8.97
N GLY A 45 2.21 -15.75 8.30
CA GLY A 45 1.24 -14.65 8.43
C GLY A 45 1.68 -13.57 9.42
N THR A 46 2.87 -13.66 10.01
CA THR A 46 3.43 -12.61 10.85
C THR A 46 3.75 -11.35 10.03
N VAL A 47 3.34 -10.19 10.53
CA VAL A 47 3.67 -8.89 9.95
C VAL A 47 4.65 -8.14 10.84
N GLN A 48 5.75 -7.65 10.26
CA GLN A 48 6.78 -6.91 10.98
C GLN A 48 7.53 -5.93 10.07
N GLY A 49 8.53 -5.25 10.62
CA GLY A 49 9.47 -4.41 9.90
C GLY A 49 10.83 -5.09 9.74
N GLN A 50 11.37 -5.06 8.53
CA GLN A 50 12.69 -5.58 8.17
C GLN A 50 13.58 -4.46 7.61
N ARG A 51 14.85 -4.43 8.00
CA ARG A 51 15.82 -3.41 7.51
C ARG A 51 16.56 -3.84 6.26
N GLU A 52 16.72 -5.14 6.07
CA GLU A 52 17.45 -5.67 4.92
C GLU A 52 16.67 -5.37 3.63
N ASP A 53 17.28 -4.59 2.74
CA ASP A 53 16.64 -4.14 1.49
C ASP A 53 16.38 -5.31 0.52
N ARG A 54 17.09 -6.44 0.66
CA ARG A 54 17.02 -7.61 -0.23
C ARG A 54 16.15 -8.76 0.28
N ASP A 55 15.40 -8.58 1.36
CA ASP A 55 14.52 -9.62 1.88
C ASP A 55 13.27 -9.77 1.00
N VAL A 56 13.11 -10.94 0.38
CA VAL A 56 12.01 -11.24 -0.57
C VAL A 56 10.62 -11.05 0.04
N HIS A 57 10.46 -11.20 1.36
CA HIS A 57 9.19 -11.06 2.05
C HIS A 57 8.78 -9.59 2.28
N THR A 58 9.65 -8.64 1.94
CA THR A 58 9.36 -7.19 1.94
C THR A 58 8.81 -6.69 0.61
N VAL A 59 8.83 -7.55 -0.41
CA VAL A 59 8.39 -7.20 -1.76
C VAL A 59 6.88 -7.40 -1.87
N LEU A 60 6.17 -6.30 -2.10
CA LEU A 60 4.71 -6.23 -2.09
C LEU A 60 4.18 -5.83 -3.47
N LYS A 61 2.91 -6.16 -3.73
CA LYS A 61 2.09 -5.60 -4.79
C LYS A 61 0.92 -4.87 -4.15
N LEU A 62 0.78 -3.58 -4.46
CA LEU A 62 -0.37 -2.79 -4.03
C LEU A 62 -1.36 -2.78 -5.19
N ARG A 63 -2.60 -3.20 -4.98
CA ARG A 63 -3.63 -3.21 -6.02
C ARG A 63 -4.75 -2.24 -5.64
N ALA A 64 -4.96 -1.21 -6.43
CA ALA A 64 -6.16 -0.38 -6.32
C ALA A 64 -7.39 -1.22 -6.69
N VAL A 65 -8.35 -1.28 -5.77
CA VAL A 65 -9.61 -2.02 -5.93
C VAL A 65 -10.82 -1.09 -6.02
N ASP A 66 -10.68 0.13 -5.52
CA ASP A 66 -11.65 1.23 -5.64
C ASP A 66 -10.87 2.56 -5.51
N ARG A 67 -11.57 3.70 -5.68
CA ARG A 67 -10.98 5.03 -5.55
C ARG A 67 -10.38 5.24 -4.16
N GLY A 68 -9.06 5.30 -4.10
CA GLY A 68 -8.31 5.47 -2.85
C GLY A 68 -8.30 4.23 -1.95
N VAL A 69 -8.73 3.06 -2.45
CA VAL A 69 -8.75 1.82 -1.69
C VAL A 69 -7.78 0.82 -2.32
N VAL A 70 -6.87 0.31 -1.50
CA VAL A 70 -5.87 -0.67 -1.94
C VAL A 70 -5.95 -1.96 -1.14
N VAL A 71 -5.58 -3.04 -1.82
CA VAL A 71 -5.20 -4.32 -1.20
C VAL A 71 -3.70 -4.49 -1.35
N ILE A 72 -3.01 -4.88 -0.27
CA ILE A 72 -1.55 -5.03 -0.24
C ILE A 72 -1.22 -6.51 -0.13
N GLN A 73 -0.52 -7.07 -1.12
CA GLN A 73 -0.17 -8.49 -1.17
C GLN A 73 1.35 -8.68 -1.08
N GLY A 74 1.80 -9.58 -0.20
CA GLY A 74 3.18 -10.09 -0.21
C GLY A 74 3.41 -10.97 -1.45
N THR A 75 4.42 -10.64 -2.25
CA THR A 75 4.66 -11.35 -3.52
C THR A 75 5.15 -12.77 -3.31
N GLU A 76 6.09 -12.97 -2.38
CA GLU A 76 6.65 -14.28 -2.06
C GLU A 76 5.66 -15.17 -1.27
N THR A 77 4.91 -14.56 -0.34
CA THR A 77 4.02 -15.33 0.55
C THR A 77 2.61 -15.51 0.01
N GLU A 78 2.27 -14.78 -1.05
CA GLU A 78 0.92 -14.66 -1.61
C GLU A 78 -0.16 -14.21 -0.61
N ARG A 79 0.25 -13.76 0.57
CA ARG A 79 -0.63 -13.31 1.66
C ARG A 79 -1.00 -11.84 1.51
N TYR A 80 -2.18 -11.49 1.99
CA TYR A 80 -2.69 -10.12 2.01
C TYR A 80 -2.49 -9.50 3.38
N LEU A 81 -1.97 -8.27 3.43
CA LEU A 81 -1.99 -7.51 4.66
C LEU A 81 -3.44 -7.34 5.11
N ALA A 82 -3.69 -7.59 6.38
CA ALA A 82 -4.99 -7.44 7.01
C ALA A 82 -4.84 -6.84 8.41
N MET A 83 -5.90 -6.23 8.91
CA MET A 83 -5.98 -5.73 10.27
C MET A 83 -7.17 -6.37 10.99
N SER A 84 -6.93 -7.00 12.13
CA SER A 84 -7.99 -7.65 12.92
C SER A 84 -8.82 -6.63 13.73
N GLU A 85 -9.90 -7.11 14.34
CA GLU A 85 -10.76 -6.32 15.24
C GLU A 85 -10.05 -5.75 16.47
N GLU A 86 -8.93 -6.33 16.91
CA GLU A 86 -8.11 -5.76 17.98
C GLU A 86 -7.02 -4.82 17.45
N GLY A 87 -7.04 -4.52 16.15
CA GLY A 87 -6.07 -3.68 15.46
C GLY A 87 -4.70 -4.35 15.28
N ARG A 88 -4.61 -5.68 15.26
CA ARG A 88 -3.36 -6.39 14.98
C ARG A 88 -3.19 -6.55 13.47
N LEU A 89 -1.99 -6.24 12.97
CA LEU A 89 -1.64 -6.54 11.58
C LEU A 89 -1.27 -8.02 11.45
N TYR A 90 -1.76 -8.65 10.39
CA TYR A 90 -1.45 -10.04 10.05
C TYR A 90 -1.53 -10.27 8.53
N GLY A 91 -1.01 -11.41 8.07
CA GLY A 91 -1.04 -11.85 6.69
C GLY A 91 -2.15 -12.88 6.43
N SER A 92 -3.26 -12.45 5.84
CA SER A 92 -4.38 -13.32 5.44
C SER A 92 -4.06 -14.15 4.19
N ARG A 93 -4.59 -15.37 4.11
CA ARG A 93 -4.45 -16.25 2.93
C ARG A 93 -5.43 -15.92 1.81
N ALA A 94 -6.48 -15.17 2.11
CA ALA A 94 -7.49 -14.75 1.16
C ALA A 94 -7.83 -13.27 1.39
N VAL A 95 -8.32 -12.59 0.37
CA VAL A 95 -8.83 -11.23 0.53
C VAL A 95 -10.12 -11.30 1.34
N THR A 96 -10.15 -10.57 2.46
CA THR A 96 -11.30 -10.37 3.34
C THR A 96 -11.62 -8.88 3.44
N ASP A 97 -12.70 -8.51 4.13
CA ASP A 97 -13.03 -7.12 4.44
C ASP A 97 -11.95 -6.40 5.28
N GLU A 98 -11.11 -7.15 6.00
CA GLU A 98 -9.96 -6.65 6.76
C GLU A 98 -8.74 -6.32 5.91
N CYS A 99 -8.74 -6.67 4.63
CA CYS A 99 -7.62 -6.48 3.71
C CYS A 99 -7.67 -5.16 2.93
N TYR A 100 -8.73 -4.36 3.13
CA TYR A 100 -8.93 -3.10 2.42
C TYR A 100 -8.41 -1.93 3.24
N PHE A 101 -7.53 -1.14 2.62
CA PHE A 101 -6.95 0.05 3.23
C PHE A 101 -7.23 1.28 2.39
N LEU A 102 -7.70 2.34 3.04
CA LEU A 102 -7.77 3.67 2.46
C LEU A 102 -6.34 4.21 2.34
N GLU A 103 -5.85 4.33 1.11
CA GLU A 103 -4.57 4.96 0.81
C GLU A 103 -4.76 6.47 0.65
N LYS A 104 -3.94 7.23 1.38
CA LYS A 104 -3.90 8.68 1.26
C LYS A 104 -2.46 9.15 1.10
N LEU A 105 -2.22 9.91 0.02
CA LEU A 105 -0.97 10.64 -0.18
C LEU A 105 -0.87 11.76 0.86
N GLU A 106 0.26 11.77 1.56
CA GLU A 106 0.66 12.79 2.52
C GLU A 106 1.87 13.57 1.97
N GLU A 107 2.36 14.53 2.77
CA GLU A 107 3.51 15.34 2.40
C GLU A 107 4.78 14.50 2.15
N ASN A 108 5.69 15.04 1.33
CA ASN A 108 6.98 14.41 1.00
C ASN A 108 6.87 12.98 0.42
N HIS A 109 5.79 12.70 -0.31
CA HIS A 109 5.54 11.43 -1.01
C HIS A 109 5.31 10.22 -0.09
N TYR A 110 5.08 10.43 1.21
CA TYR A 110 4.64 9.36 2.10
C TYR A 110 3.15 9.13 1.93
N ASN A 111 2.71 7.89 2.11
CA ASN A 111 1.32 7.52 2.18
C ASN A 111 0.95 7.07 3.61
N THR A 112 -0.32 7.22 3.95
CA THR A 112 -0.94 6.52 5.08
C THR A 112 -1.92 5.48 4.56
N TYR A 113 -2.09 4.40 5.34
CA TYR A 113 -2.99 3.30 5.02
C TYR A 113 -3.92 3.06 6.22
N GLN A 114 -5.15 3.56 6.14
CA GLN A 114 -6.16 3.41 7.19
C GLN A 114 -6.99 2.16 6.92
N SER A 115 -7.34 1.38 7.95
CA SER A 115 -8.28 0.27 7.78
C SER A 115 -9.63 0.81 7.30
N GLN A 116 -10.15 0.26 6.21
CA GLN A 116 -11.48 0.62 5.71
C GLN A 116 -12.59 0.07 6.62
N LYS A 117 -12.44 -1.18 7.09
CA LYS A 117 -13.41 -1.83 8.00
C LYS A 117 -13.52 -1.11 9.35
N TYR A 118 -12.39 -0.64 9.90
CA TYR A 118 -12.32 0.05 11.19
C TYR A 118 -12.07 1.56 11.02
N GLN A 119 -12.69 2.16 9.99
CA GLN A 119 -12.46 3.56 9.62
C GLN A 119 -12.86 4.52 10.76
N ASP A 120 -13.97 4.26 11.45
CA ASP A 120 -14.46 5.09 12.56
C ASP A 120 -13.48 5.14 13.73
N ASN A 121 -12.69 4.07 13.92
CA ASN A 121 -11.66 4.02 14.95
C ASN A 121 -10.35 4.74 14.54
N GLN A 122 -10.25 5.18 13.28
CA GLN A 122 -9.07 5.84 12.72
C GLN A 122 -7.79 5.01 12.90
N TRP A 123 -7.87 3.71 12.62
CA TRP A 123 -6.71 2.81 12.75
C TRP A 123 -5.89 2.74 11.48
N TYR A 124 -4.58 2.85 11.64
CA TYR A 124 -3.62 2.86 10.54
C TYR A 124 -2.69 1.66 10.59
N VAL A 125 -2.23 1.21 9.43
CA VAL A 125 -1.03 0.38 9.32
C VAL A 125 0.13 1.16 9.93
N ALA A 126 0.92 0.51 10.79
CA ALA A 126 2.00 1.20 11.50
C ALA A 126 3.09 0.28 12.02
N LEU A 127 4.34 0.76 11.96
CA LEU A 127 5.50 0.13 12.59
C LEU A 127 6.09 1.01 13.69
N LYS A 128 6.50 0.38 14.79
CA LYS A 128 7.23 1.03 15.89
C LYS A 128 8.70 1.24 15.50
N LYS A 129 9.41 2.08 16.26
CA LYS A 129 10.86 2.34 16.06
C LYS A 129 11.74 1.09 16.15
N ASN A 130 11.24 0.02 16.77
CA ASN A 130 11.93 -1.27 16.88
C ASN A 130 11.47 -2.30 15.82
N GLY A 131 10.77 -1.86 14.76
CA GLY A 131 10.31 -2.71 13.67
C GLY A 131 9.05 -3.53 13.99
N LYS A 132 8.62 -3.62 15.25
CA LYS A 132 7.39 -4.37 15.59
C LYS A 132 6.13 -3.63 15.11
N PRO A 133 5.06 -4.35 14.72
CA PRO A 133 3.79 -3.72 14.38
C PRO A 133 3.23 -2.94 15.57
N LYS A 134 2.59 -1.82 15.27
CA LYS A 134 1.86 -1.02 16.24
C LYS A 134 0.37 -1.33 16.13
N LEU A 135 -0.28 -1.56 17.26
CA LEU A 135 -1.72 -1.83 17.30
C LEU A 135 -2.51 -0.62 16.80
N GLY A 136 -3.53 -0.87 15.97
CA GLY A 136 -4.48 0.11 15.46
C GLY A 136 -4.97 1.11 16.52
N PRO A 137 -5.50 0.67 17.67
CA PRO A 137 -5.91 1.55 18.78
C PRO A 137 -4.87 2.53 19.31
N ARG A 138 -3.58 2.31 18.98
CA ARG A 138 -2.47 3.15 19.43
C ARG A 138 -1.94 4.07 18.31
N THR A 139 -2.53 4.00 17.13
CA THR A 139 -2.22 4.87 16.00
C THR A 139 -3.03 6.16 16.06
N HIS A 140 -2.49 7.23 15.48
CA HIS A 140 -3.21 8.49 15.24
C HIS A 140 -2.40 9.35 14.25
N ILE A 141 -3.09 10.31 13.64
CA ILE A 141 -2.52 11.29 12.69
C ILE A 141 -1.35 12.04 13.34
N GLY A 142 -0.30 12.32 12.56
CA GLY A 142 0.92 13.01 13.02
C GLY A 142 2.00 12.08 13.59
N GLN A 143 1.69 10.79 13.83
CA GLN A 143 2.73 9.84 14.22
C GLN A 143 3.60 9.43 13.04
N LYS A 144 4.93 9.54 13.18
CA LYS A 144 5.86 9.01 12.16
C LYS A 144 5.60 7.54 11.80
N ALA A 145 5.05 6.77 12.74
CA ALA A 145 4.78 5.34 12.63
C ALA A 145 3.78 4.95 11.53
N ILE A 146 2.90 5.86 11.11
CA ILE A 146 1.84 5.59 10.13
C ILE A 146 2.23 5.97 8.69
N PHE A 147 3.39 6.62 8.51
CA PHE A 147 3.84 7.10 7.21
C PHE A 147 4.75 6.06 6.56
N PHE A 148 4.40 5.66 5.33
CA PHE A 148 5.16 4.73 4.51
C PHE A 148 5.47 5.37 3.16
N LEU A 149 6.73 5.33 2.75
CA LEU A 149 7.16 5.71 1.42
C LEU A 149 7.10 4.47 0.51
N PRO A 150 6.26 4.45 -0.53
CA PRO A 150 6.30 3.41 -1.54
C PRO A 150 7.58 3.53 -2.37
N ARG A 151 8.45 2.53 -2.29
CA ARG A 151 9.68 2.42 -3.09
C ARG A 151 9.44 1.41 -4.20
N GLN A 152 9.40 1.86 -5.46
CA GLN A 152 9.36 0.95 -6.59
C GLN A 152 10.68 0.19 -6.69
N MET A 153 10.59 -1.11 -6.96
CA MET A 153 11.76 -1.95 -7.23
C MET A 153 11.94 -2.01 -8.75
N ASP A 154 13.04 -1.48 -9.26
CA ASP A 154 13.34 -1.55 -10.69
C ASP A 154 13.52 -3.00 -11.12
N SER A 155 12.74 -3.44 -12.10
CA SER A 155 12.95 -4.70 -12.81
C SER A 155 14.09 -4.53 -13.82
N SER A 156 15.29 -4.20 -13.35
CA SER A 156 16.48 -4.10 -14.18
C SER A 156 17.24 -5.43 -14.15
N GLN A 157 17.05 -6.19 -15.24
CA GLN A 157 17.91 -7.24 -15.79
C GLN A 157 17.90 -8.63 -15.12
N ASP A 158 17.14 -9.55 -15.73
CA ASP A 158 17.67 -10.88 -16.11
C ASP A 158 18.02 -10.82 -17.62
#